data_AF-A0A8T2MD06-F1
#
_entry.id   AF-A0A8T2MD06-F1
#
_cell.length_a   1.000
_cell.length_b   1.000
_cell.length_c   1.000
_cell.angle_alpha   90.00
_cell.angle_beta   90.00
_cell.angle_gamma   90.00
#
_symmetry.space_group_name_H-M   'P 1'
#
loop_
_entity.id
_entity.type
_entity.pdbx_description
1 polymer ?
#
loop_
_entity_poly.entity_id
_entity_poly.type
_entity_poly.pdbx_seq_one_letter_code
_entity_poly.pdbx_strand_id
1 'polypeptide(L)'
;MRETFEYRQRLVHNPETASTVLSVFPRLLDTKGLILQDFSLLFGPETAARLLEKWPSSYKAKVIKEAEALTSTPFLQRLLKSARDQQGQLSSDDPAGMLVLNR
;
A
#
# COMPACT_ATOMS: atom_id res chain seq x y z
N MET A 1 9.46 21.15 2.61
CA MET A 1 8.72 19.95 2.12
C MET A 1 9.51 18.64 2.22
N ARG A 2 10.84 18.62 2.01
CA ARG A 2 11.69 17.47 2.39
C ARG A 2 11.62 17.17 3.90
N GLU A 3 11.48 18.20 4.73
CA GLU A 3 11.29 18.05 6.17
C GLU A 3 10.10 17.16 6.54
N THR A 4 8.95 17.21 5.85
CA THR A 4 7.78 16.37 6.17
C THR A 4 7.97 14.91 5.78
N PHE A 5 8.68 14.64 4.68
CA PHE A 5 9.04 13.29 4.26
C PHE A 5 10.12 12.70 5.17
N GLU A 6 11.22 13.41 5.38
CA GLU A 6 12.31 13.01 6.27
C GLU A 6 11.81 12.79 7.70
N TYR A 7 10.91 13.64 8.19
CA TYR A 7 10.30 13.49 9.51
C TYR A 7 9.47 12.21 9.62
N ARG A 8 8.61 11.92 8.63
CA ARG A 8 7.85 10.65 8.61
C ARG A 8 8.75 9.44 8.45
N GLN A 9 9.78 9.53 7.62
CA GLN A 9 10.78 8.49 7.47
C GLN A 9 11.44 8.18 8.84
N ARG A 10 11.88 9.22 9.57
CA ARG A 10 12.46 9.06 10.93
C ARG A 10 11.49 8.39 11.91
N LEU A 11 10.21 8.75 11.88
CA LEU A 11 9.20 8.16 12.76
C LEU A 11 8.95 6.67 12.47
N VAL A 12 8.97 6.26 11.20
CA VAL A 12 8.78 4.86 10.80
C VAL A 12 10.00 4.01 11.16
N HIS A 13 11.22 4.56 11.07
CA HIS A 13 12.45 3.83 11.40
C HIS A 13 12.80 3.83 12.88
N ASN A 14 12.21 4.71 13.69
CA ASN A 14 12.43 4.70 15.13
C ASN A 14 11.51 3.65 15.80
N PRO A 15 12.06 2.58 16.40
CA PRO A 15 11.27 1.51 17.00
C PRO A 15 10.36 1.96 18.15
N GLU A 16 10.73 3.03 18.87
CA GLU A 16 9.91 3.58 19.96
C GLU A 16 8.64 4.25 19.43
N THR A 17 8.74 4.96 18.29
CA THR A 17 7.62 5.69 17.70
C THR A 17 6.85 4.88 16.66
N ALA A 18 7.46 3.86 16.06
CA ALA A 18 6.85 3.05 15.00
C ALA A 18 5.55 2.35 15.46
N SER A 19 5.47 1.97 16.73
CA SER A 19 4.28 1.31 17.29
C SER A 19 3.04 2.21 17.36
N THR A 20 3.24 3.52 17.51
CA THR A 20 2.16 4.53 17.64
C THR A 20 2.03 5.40 16.40
N VAL A 21 2.90 5.21 15.39
CA VAL A 21 3.02 6.11 14.24
C VAL A 21 1.72 6.25 13.46
N LEU A 22 0.91 5.20 13.37
CA LEU A 22 -0.38 5.25 12.67
C LEU A 22 -1.46 6.01 13.49
N SER A 23 -1.32 6.08 14.80
CA SER A 23 -2.19 6.86 15.68
C SER A 23 -1.79 8.34 15.68
N VAL A 24 -0.49 8.63 15.69
CA VAL A 24 0.03 10.01 15.65
C VAL A 24 -0.07 10.60 14.25
N PHE A 25 0.11 9.78 13.21
CA PHE A 25 0.03 10.16 11.80
C PHE A 25 -0.95 9.27 11.03
N PRO A 26 -2.27 9.48 11.23
CA PRO A 26 -3.30 8.70 10.53
C PRO A 26 -3.22 8.84 9.00
N ARG A 27 -2.56 9.87 8.48
CA ARG A 27 -2.30 10.03 7.04
C ARG A 27 -1.46 8.88 6.45
N LEU A 28 -0.71 8.13 7.26
CA LEU A 28 -0.05 6.88 6.83
C LEU A 28 -1.04 5.79 6.39
N LEU A 29 -2.31 5.90 6.77
CA LEU A 29 -3.39 5.03 6.29
C LEU A 29 -3.86 5.41 4.88
N ASP A 30 -3.61 6.66 4.43
CA ASP A 30 -3.89 7.10 3.07
C ASP A 30 -2.66 6.89 2.17
N THR A 31 -2.42 5.63 1.81
CA THR A 31 -1.26 5.28 0.97
C THR A 31 -1.26 6.01 -0.37
N LYS A 32 -2.43 6.25 -0.98
CA LYS A 32 -2.52 6.93 -2.27
C LYS A 32 -2.15 8.41 -2.15
N GLY A 33 -2.70 9.10 -1.15
CA GLY A 33 -2.38 10.49 -0.88
C GLY A 33 -0.91 10.68 -0.50
N LEU A 34 -0.30 9.70 0.17
CA LEU A 34 1.13 9.74 0.47
C LEU A 34 2.02 9.55 -0.75
N ILE A 35 1.68 8.61 -1.63
CA ILE A 35 2.37 8.45 -2.91
C ILE A 35 2.29 9.76 -3.68
N LEU A 36 1.09 10.33 -3.85
CA LEU A 36 0.92 11.60 -4.56
C LEU A 36 1.70 12.74 -3.94
N GLN A 37 1.75 12.85 -2.61
CA GLN A 37 2.45 13.93 -1.96
C GLN A 37 3.97 13.76 -2.09
N ASP A 38 4.49 12.60 -1.70
CA ASP A 38 5.93 12.43 -1.49
C ASP A 38 6.64 12.09 -2.78
N PHE A 39 6.06 11.18 -3.57
CA PHE A 39 6.68 10.78 -4.82
C PHE A 39 6.57 11.89 -5.86
N SER A 40 5.55 12.76 -5.81
CA SER A 40 5.53 13.93 -6.69
C SER A 40 6.65 14.91 -6.35
N LEU A 41 6.99 15.06 -5.07
CA LEU A 41 8.09 15.92 -4.65
C LEU A 41 9.47 15.34 -4.97
N LEU A 42 9.62 14.02 -4.87
CA LEU A 42 10.91 13.34 -5.09
C LEU A 42 11.17 13.02 -6.57
N PHE A 43 10.13 12.66 -7.32
CA PHE A 43 10.24 12.09 -8.67
C PHE A 43 9.38 12.82 -9.71
N GLY A 44 8.67 13.89 -9.31
CA GLY A 44 7.75 14.62 -10.17
C GLY A 44 6.35 14.00 -10.21
N PRO A 45 5.31 14.83 -10.52
CA PRO A 45 3.91 14.41 -10.47
C PRO A 45 3.56 13.31 -11.50
N GLU A 46 4.22 13.31 -12.66
CA GLU A 46 4.00 12.30 -13.71
C GLU A 46 4.41 10.90 -13.23
N THR A 47 5.54 10.80 -12.53
CA THR A 47 6.03 9.54 -11.96
C THR A 47 5.11 9.02 -10.87
N ALA A 48 4.65 9.91 -9.98
CA ALA A 48 3.72 9.55 -8.92
C ALA A 48 2.36 9.07 -9.48
N ALA A 49 1.86 9.73 -10.53
CA ALA A 49 0.64 9.31 -11.22
C ALA A 49 0.78 7.91 -11.84
N ARG A 50 1.87 7.64 -12.57
CA ARG A 50 2.16 6.30 -13.14
C ARG A 50 2.26 5.22 -12.06
N LEU A 51 2.85 5.54 -10.90
CA LEU A 51 2.91 4.61 -9.78
C LEU A 51 1.50 4.29 -9.27
N LEU A 52 0.64 5.29 -9.12
CA LEU A 52 -0.74 5.10 -8.71
C LEU A 52 -1.57 4.29 -9.71
N GLU A 53 -1.40 4.50 -11.01
CA GLU A 53 -2.06 3.70 -12.05
C GLU A 53 -1.71 2.21 -11.92
N LYS A 54 -0.44 1.91 -11.60
CA LYS A 54 0.05 0.55 -11.41
C LYS A 54 -0.06 0.06 -9.97
N TRP A 55 -0.56 0.88 -9.04
CA TRP A 55 -0.69 0.54 -7.63
C TRP A 55 -1.56 -0.70 -7.42
N PRO A 56 -2.83 -0.76 -7.88
CA PRO A 56 -3.69 -1.92 -7.63
C PRO A 56 -3.20 -3.19 -8.33
N SER A 57 -2.59 -3.06 -9.52
CA SER A 57 -2.27 -4.21 -10.39
C SER A 57 -0.87 -4.79 -10.17
N SER A 58 0.13 -3.99 -9.77
CA SER A 58 1.53 -4.43 -9.72
C SER A 58 2.21 -4.12 -8.40
N TYR A 59 2.06 -2.91 -7.86
CA TYR A 59 2.83 -2.51 -6.67
C TYR A 59 2.22 -3.03 -5.37
N LYS A 60 0.87 -3.07 -5.24
CA LYS A 60 0.22 -3.58 -4.02
C LYS A 60 0.64 -5.01 -3.71
N ALA A 61 0.67 -5.90 -4.72
CA ALA A 61 1.10 -7.29 -4.54
C ALA A 61 2.58 -7.39 -4.10
N LYS A 62 3.46 -6.57 -4.69
CA LYS A 62 4.88 -6.51 -4.30
C LYS A 62 5.05 -6.05 -2.86
N VAL A 63 4.34 -4.99 -2.45
CA VAL A 63 4.40 -4.48 -1.07
C VAL A 63 3.93 -5.52 -0.05
N ILE A 64 2.86 -6.27 -0.36
CA ILE A 64 2.42 -7.39 0.50
C ILE A 64 3.51 -8.46 0.60
N LYS A 65 4.10 -8.86 -0.53
CA LYS A 65 5.18 -9.85 -0.56
C LYS A 65 6.39 -9.42 0.27
N GLU A 66 6.81 -8.16 0.17
CA GLU A 66 7.90 -7.62 1.00
C GLU A 66 7.53 -7.61 2.49
N ALA A 67 6.28 -7.27 2.81
CA ALA A 67 5.80 -7.26 4.18
C ALA A 67 5.74 -8.67 4.81
N GLU A 68 5.54 -9.73 4.01
CA GLU A 68 5.59 -11.13 4.47
C GLU A 68 6.99 -11.56 4.92
N ALA A 69 8.06 -10.92 4.43
CA ALA A 69 9.43 -11.20 4.82
C ALA A 69 9.84 -10.53 6.15
N LEU A 70 9.01 -9.62 6.67
CA LEU A 70 9.27 -8.94 7.94
C LEU A 70 9.00 -9.85 9.13
N THR A 71 9.57 -9.51 10.29
CA THR A 71 9.30 -10.20 11.54
C THR A 71 7.79 -10.22 11.83
N SER A 72 7.24 -11.43 11.91
CA SER A 72 5.80 -11.63 12.09
C SER A 72 5.35 -11.10 13.44
N THR A 73 4.42 -10.15 13.43
CA THR A 73 3.74 -9.64 14.63
C THR A 73 2.23 -9.78 14.46
N PRO A 74 1.44 -9.89 15.55
CA PRO A 74 -0.02 -9.95 15.46
C PRO A 74 -0.62 -8.74 14.73
N PHE A 75 0.02 -7.57 14.84
CA PHE A 75 -0.39 -6.36 14.13
C PHE A 75 -0.14 -6.48 12.62
N LEU A 76 1.05 -6.91 12.22
CA LEU A 76 1.39 -7.14 10.82
C LEU A 76 0.48 -8.20 10.17
N GLN A 77 0.19 -9.30 10.86
CA GLN A 77 -0.72 -10.34 10.36
C GLN A 77 -2.14 -9.81 10.08
N ARG A 78 -2.66 -8.93 10.94
CA ARG A 78 -3.95 -8.27 10.71
C ARG A 78 -3.92 -7.37 9.47
N LEU A 79 -2.85 -6.60 9.29
CA LEU A 79 -2.68 -5.73 8.12
C LEU A 79 -2.55 -6.55 6.81
N LEU A 80 -1.75 -7.61 6.81
CA LEU A 80 -1.59 -8.51 5.67
C LEU A 80 -2.92 -9.16 5.26
N LYS A 81 -3.70 -9.63 6.25
CA LYS A 81 -5.05 -10.18 6.01
C LYS A 81 -5.95 -9.15 5.33
N SER A 82 -6.07 -7.95 5.92
CA SER A 82 -6.89 -6.87 5.35
C SER A 82 -6.44 -6.47 3.95
N ALA A 83 -5.14 -6.40 3.70
CA ALA A 83 -4.59 -6.04 2.39
C ALA A 83 -4.90 -7.09 1.31
N ARG A 84 -4.89 -8.38 1.65
CA ARG A 84 -5.24 -9.51 0.75
C ARG A 84 -6.74 -9.57 0.48
N ASP A 85 -7.59 -9.36 1.47
CA ASP A 85 -9.04 -9.33 1.30
C ASP A 85 -9.44 -8.27 0.25
N GLN A 86 -8.80 -7.10 0.30
CA GLN A 86 -8.97 -6.04 -0.70
C GLN A 86 -8.31 -6.33 -2.07
N GLN A 87 -7.40 -7.30 -2.18
CA GLN A 87 -6.86 -7.74 -3.47
C GLN A 87 -7.81 -8.71 -4.17
N GLY A 88 -8.41 -9.63 -3.43
CA GLY A 88 -9.36 -10.61 -3.98
C GLY A 88 -10.61 -9.97 -4.61
N GLN A 89 -11.06 -8.82 -4.09
CA GLN A 89 -12.18 -8.07 -4.68
C GLN A 89 -11.87 -7.42 -6.04
N LEU A 90 -10.60 -7.16 -6.36
CA LEU A 90 -10.22 -6.58 -7.67
C LEU A 90 -10.01 -7.64 -8.76
N SER A 91 -9.97 -8.91 -8.38
CA SER A 91 -9.79 -10.06 -9.29
C SER A 91 -11.11 -10.65 -9.78
N SER A 92 -12.26 -10.07 -9.39
CA SER A 92 -13.60 -10.62 -9.68
C SER A 92 -14.18 -10.19 -11.04
N ASP A 93 -13.38 -9.64 -11.95
CA ASP A 93 -13.78 -9.29 -13.33
C ASP A 93 -13.07 -10.22 -14.33
N ASP A 94 -13.29 -11.54 -14.18
CA ASP A 94 -12.96 -12.54 -15.19
C ASP A 94 -14.18 -12.74 -16.12
N PRO A 95 -14.18 -12.24 -17.37
CA PRO A 95 -15.26 -12.47 -18.33
C PRO A 95 -15.29 -13.91 -18.91
N ALA A 96 -14.42 -14.81 -18.44
CA ALA A 96 -14.29 -16.17 -18.96
C ALA A 96 -15.32 -17.19 -18.39
N GLY A 97 -16.33 -16.72 -17.66
CA GLY A 97 -17.37 -17.56 -17.05
C GLY A 97 -18.67 -17.73 -17.85
N MET A 98 -18.82 -17.09 -19.01
CA MET A 98 -20.10 -17.02 -19.73
C MET A 98 -20.14 -17.85 -21.03
N LEU A 99 -19.60 -19.08 -21.02
CA LEU A 99 -19.74 -20.02 -22.14
C LEU A 99 -19.80 -21.50 -21.69
N VAL A 100 -20.71 -21.89 -20.80
CA VAL A 100 -21.29 -23.25 -20.85
C VAL A 100 -22.69 -23.25 -20.25
N LEU A 101 -23.72 -23.06 -21.07
CA LEU A 101 -25.04 -23.65 -20.86
C LEU A 101 -25.89 -23.42 -22.12
N ASN A 102 -25.68 -24.27 -23.11
CA ASN A 102 -26.73 -24.63 -24.06
C ASN A 102 -26.55 -26.12 -24.38
N ARG A 103 -27.30 -26.95 -23.67
CA ARG A 103 -27.62 -28.32 -24.07
C ARG A 103 -29.11 -28.50 -23.90
#